data_AF-A0A954L145-F1
#
_entry.id   AF-A0A954L145-F1
#
_cell.length_a   1.000
_cell.length_b   1.000
_cell.length_c   1.000
_cell.angle_alpha   90.00
_cell.angle_beta   90.00
_cell.angle_gamma   90.00
#
_symmetry.space_group_name_H-M   'P 1'
#
loop_
_entity.id
_entity.type
_entity.pdbx_description
1 polymer ?
#
loop_
_entity_poly.entity_id
_entity_poly.type
_entity_poly.pdbx_seq_one_letter_code
_entity_poly.pdbx_strand_id
1 'polypeptide(L)'
;MTDGTHGRCTTLSTQTPGDGLTYVPVGGATLLHLAVEYQNAELAKWLIEQGADVNARAAVDDDGFGGHTPLFHTVVTPFKAGGAEPARILLSAGADPNIRTTIRKQLRGMGDAEKEAVREFHNVTPVEFARNYQEAGWINDQAIRIVEQFDNTGS
;
A
#
# COMPACT_ATOMS: atom_id res chain seq x y z
N MET A 1 -10.34 46.48 -22.30
CA MET A 1 -9.60 46.67 -21.04
C MET A 1 -10.12 45.62 -20.09
N THR A 2 -9.38 44.53 -19.94
CA THR A 2 -9.70 43.40 -19.05
C THR A 2 -8.84 43.53 -17.80
N ASP A 3 -9.44 43.44 -16.61
CA ASP A 3 -9.01 42.54 -15.53
C ASP A 3 -9.92 42.72 -14.30
N GLY A 4 -10.14 41.64 -13.55
CA GLY A 4 -10.84 41.62 -12.28
C GLY A 4 -11.31 40.24 -11.82
N THR A 5 -10.72 39.14 -12.32
CA THR A 5 -10.99 37.80 -11.78
C THR A 5 -10.31 37.63 -10.44
N HIS A 6 -11.13 37.62 -9.39
CA HIS A 6 -10.74 37.24 -8.04
C HIS A 6 -10.23 35.79 -8.08
N GLY A 7 -8.94 35.63 -7.80
CA GLY A 7 -8.25 34.34 -7.80
C GLY A 7 -8.96 33.36 -6.87
N ARG A 8 -9.32 32.19 -7.41
CA ARG A 8 -9.77 31.06 -6.62
C ARG A 8 -8.68 30.71 -5.61
N CYS A 9 -9.11 30.65 -4.35
CA CYS A 9 -8.34 30.12 -3.23
C CYS A 9 -7.94 28.66 -3.54
N THR A 10 -6.73 28.45 -4.06
CA THR A 10 -6.07 27.14 -4.07
C THR A 10 -5.63 26.88 -2.64
N THR A 11 -6.46 26.19 -1.87
CA THR A 11 -6.02 25.61 -0.60
C THR A 11 -4.99 24.54 -0.93
N LEU A 12 -3.72 24.90 -0.76
CA LEU A 12 -2.62 24.00 -0.51
C LEU A 12 -3.02 23.12 0.68
N SER A 13 -3.54 21.92 0.40
CA SER A 13 -3.77 20.92 1.44
C SER A 13 -2.41 20.51 2.00
N THR A 14 -2.25 20.77 3.28
CA THR A 14 -1.04 20.57 4.07
C THR A 14 -0.70 19.09 4.14
N GLN A 15 0.11 18.59 3.19
CA GLN A 15 0.94 17.42 3.45
C GLN A 15 2.03 17.87 4.43
N THR A 16 1.80 17.67 5.72
CA THR A 16 2.89 17.55 6.68
C THR A 16 3.83 16.47 6.13
N PRO A 17 5.09 16.77 5.81
CA PRO A 17 6.04 15.76 5.35
C PRO A 17 6.37 14.91 6.57
N GLY A 18 5.65 13.80 6.73
CA GLY A 18 6.05 12.75 7.66
C GLY A 18 7.33 12.10 7.15
N ASP A 19 8.37 12.13 7.98
CA ASP A 19 9.59 11.36 7.78
C ASP A 19 9.25 9.88 7.58
N GLY A 20 9.32 9.39 6.35
CA GLY A 20 9.02 8.00 6.04
C GLY A 20 9.36 7.68 4.58
N LEU A 21 10.29 6.75 4.38
CA LEU A 21 10.96 6.45 3.11
C LEU A 21 10.07 5.94 1.95
N THR A 22 8.77 5.80 2.15
CA THR A 22 7.73 5.47 1.15
C THR A 22 6.42 5.49 1.91
N TYR A 23 5.32 6.05 1.41
CA TYR A 23 4.04 5.76 2.08
C TYR A 23 2.80 5.84 1.17
N VAL A 24 2.15 4.69 0.97
CA VAL A 24 0.73 4.58 0.58
C VAL A 24 -0.11 5.30 1.63
N PRO A 25 -1.10 6.14 1.32
CA PRO A 25 -1.74 7.02 2.31
C PRO A 25 -2.12 6.31 3.62
N VAL A 26 -1.56 6.76 4.75
CA VAL A 26 -1.77 6.17 6.11
C VAL A 26 -3.16 6.45 6.69
N GLY A 27 -3.94 7.32 6.04
CA GLY A 27 -5.28 7.67 6.49
C GLY A 27 -6.14 6.42 6.61
N GLY A 28 -6.77 6.20 7.76
CA GLY A 28 -7.65 5.05 8.00
C GLY A 28 -6.99 3.67 7.99
N ALA A 29 -5.65 3.60 8.02
CA ALA A 29 -4.95 2.33 8.19
C ALA A 29 -5.32 1.69 9.54
N THR A 30 -5.68 0.40 9.52
CA THR A 30 -5.99 -0.35 10.75
C THR A 30 -4.72 -0.81 11.45
N LEU A 31 -4.83 -1.25 12.71
CA LEU A 31 -3.71 -1.87 13.43
C LEU A 31 -3.09 -3.05 12.66
N LEU A 32 -3.89 -3.76 11.86
CA LEU A 32 -3.43 -4.88 11.04
C LEU A 32 -2.55 -4.39 9.86
N HIS A 33 -2.82 -3.21 9.30
CA HIS A 33 -1.95 -2.60 8.28
C HIS A 33 -0.57 -2.28 8.86
N LEU A 34 -0.52 -1.72 10.07
CA LEU A 34 0.73 -1.38 10.74
C LEU A 34 1.51 -2.63 11.15
N ALA A 35 0.83 -3.67 11.67
CA ALA A 35 1.47 -4.94 11.99
C ALA A 35 2.17 -5.55 10.76
N VAL A 36 1.54 -5.46 9.59
CA VAL A 36 2.13 -5.90 8.32
C VAL A 36 3.32 -5.04 7.92
N GLU A 37 3.21 -3.72 8.02
CA GLU A 37 4.29 -2.80 7.67
C GLU A 37 5.57 -3.08 8.46
N TYR A 38 5.43 -3.33 9.76
CA TYR A 38 6.54 -3.64 10.65
C TYR A 38 6.94 -5.12 10.65
N GLN A 39 6.35 -5.96 9.79
CA GLN A 39 6.60 -7.41 9.73
C GLN A 39 6.37 -8.14 11.05
N ASN A 40 5.47 -7.62 11.88
CA ASN A 40 5.15 -8.20 13.17
C ASN A 40 4.09 -9.30 12.99
N ALA A 41 4.55 -10.49 12.63
CA ALA A 41 3.72 -11.66 12.39
C ALA A 41 2.93 -12.08 13.64
N GLU A 42 3.51 -11.99 14.83
CA GLU A 42 2.83 -12.30 16.08
C GLU A 42 1.68 -11.33 16.35
N LEU A 43 1.91 -10.03 16.17
CA LEU A 43 0.86 -9.02 16.33
C LEU A 43 -0.23 -9.18 15.27
N ALA A 44 0.12 -9.49 14.02
CA ALA A 44 -0.86 -9.76 12.98
C ALA A 44 -1.75 -10.96 13.35
N LYS A 45 -1.17 -12.08 13.80
CA LYS A 45 -1.93 -13.25 14.28
C LYS A 45 -2.86 -12.87 15.42
N TRP A 46 -2.33 -12.18 16.43
CA TRP A 46 -3.10 -11.78 17.60
C TRP A 46 -4.29 -10.89 17.22
N LEU A 47 -4.08 -9.90 16.34
CA LEU A 47 -5.16 -9.02 15.87
C LEU A 47 -6.26 -9.80 15.14
N ILE A 48 -5.88 -10.75 14.29
CA ILE A 48 -6.83 -11.61 13.58
C ILE A 48 -7.63 -12.47 14.58
N GLU A 49 -6.98 -13.03 15.59
CA GLU A 49 -7.64 -13.77 16.68
C GLU A 49 -8.61 -12.90 17.48
N GLN A 50 -8.32 -11.60 17.63
CA GLN A 50 -9.24 -10.64 18.24
C GLN A 50 -10.39 -10.21 17.31
N GLY A 51 -10.49 -10.77 16.11
CA GLY A 51 -11.55 -10.46 15.14
C GLY A 51 -11.27 -9.22 14.28
N ALA A 52 -10.00 -8.82 14.12
CA ALA A 52 -9.64 -7.80 13.16
C ALA A 52 -10.05 -8.23 11.74
N ASP A 53 -10.68 -7.33 11.00
CA ASP A 53 -11.04 -7.56 9.60
C ASP A 53 -9.77 -7.65 8.74
N VAL A 54 -9.50 -8.85 8.22
CA VAL A 54 -8.36 -9.18 7.35
C VAL A 54 -8.41 -8.45 6.01
N ASN A 55 -9.61 -8.04 5.58
CA ASN A 55 -9.87 -7.35 4.33
C ASN A 55 -10.18 -5.85 4.54
N ALA A 56 -9.92 -5.33 5.75
CA ALA A 56 -10.14 -3.93 6.06
C ALA A 56 -9.43 -3.03 5.04
N ARG A 57 -10.12 -1.99 4.56
CA ARG A 57 -9.57 -1.05 3.60
C ARG A 57 -9.10 0.21 4.32
N ALA A 58 -7.88 0.66 4.03
CA ALA A 58 -7.42 1.98 4.44
C ALA A 58 -8.34 3.07 3.86
N ALA A 59 -8.32 4.29 4.43
CA ALA A 59 -9.10 5.38 3.88
C ALA A 59 -8.64 5.73 2.46
N VAL A 60 -9.56 6.33 1.71
CA VAL A 60 -9.30 6.92 0.40
C VAL A 60 -9.24 8.44 0.61
N ASP A 61 -8.20 9.08 0.10
CA ASP A 61 -8.08 10.54 0.12
C ASP A 61 -9.01 11.22 -0.89
N ASP A 62 -9.07 12.55 -0.85
CA ASP A 62 -9.93 13.35 -1.72
C ASP A 62 -9.59 13.20 -3.21
N ASP A 63 -8.35 12.76 -3.52
CA ASP A 63 -7.87 12.52 -4.88
C ASP A 63 -8.18 11.08 -5.36
N GLY A 64 -8.80 10.26 -4.52
CA GLY A 64 -9.18 8.89 -4.86
C GLY A 64 -8.10 7.83 -4.63
N PHE A 65 -7.03 8.15 -3.90
CA PHE A 65 -5.96 7.22 -3.56
C PHE A 65 -6.11 6.65 -2.14
N GLY A 66 -5.91 5.34 -2.00
CA GLY A 66 -6.06 4.60 -0.76
C GLY A 66 -6.96 3.38 -0.94
N GLY A 67 -7.53 2.86 0.14
CA GLY A 67 -8.38 1.66 0.06
C GLY A 67 -7.60 0.35 -0.11
N HIS A 68 -6.28 0.37 0.13
CA HIS A 68 -5.48 -0.86 0.15
C HIS A 68 -5.82 -1.70 1.38
N THR A 69 -5.58 -3.00 1.29
CA THR A 69 -5.81 -3.97 2.39
C THR A 69 -4.49 -4.30 3.09
N PRO A 70 -4.51 -4.96 4.28
CA PRO A 70 -3.31 -5.45 4.91
C PRO A 70 -2.52 -6.39 3.97
N LEU A 71 -3.22 -7.23 3.20
CA LEU A 71 -2.57 -8.12 2.24
C LEU A 71 -1.88 -7.35 1.12
N PHE A 72 -2.55 -6.34 0.55
CA PHE A 72 -1.95 -5.47 -0.46
C PHE A 72 -0.68 -4.78 0.09
N HIS A 73 -0.71 -4.37 1.36
CA HIS A 73 0.43 -3.72 2.00
C HIS A 73 1.68 -4.61 2.01
N THR A 74 1.54 -5.93 2.17
CA THR A 74 2.67 -6.89 2.18
C THR A 74 3.51 -6.86 0.89
N VAL A 75 2.90 -6.49 -0.24
CA VAL A 75 3.54 -6.46 -1.56
C VAL A 75 4.24 -5.13 -1.83
N VAL A 76 3.64 -4.03 -1.35
CA VAL A 76 4.08 -2.66 -1.65
C VAL A 76 5.33 -2.27 -0.87
N THR A 77 5.52 -2.85 0.31
CA THR A 77 6.63 -2.57 1.23
C THR A 77 7.81 -3.52 0.99
N PRO A 78 9.02 -3.01 0.67
CA PRO A 78 10.19 -3.86 0.52
C PRO A 78 10.70 -4.36 1.88
N PHE A 79 10.92 -5.67 2.00
CA PHE A 79 11.52 -6.27 3.19
C PHE A 79 12.87 -6.90 2.87
N LYS A 80 13.92 -6.49 3.58
CA LYS A 80 15.28 -6.98 3.37
C LYS A 80 15.53 -8.39 3.92
N ALA A 81 14.64 -8.92 4.78
CA ALA A 81 14.84 -10.19 5.45
C ALA A 81 13.54 -11.02 5.51
N GLY A 82 13.26 -11.81 4.46
CA GLY A 82 12.28 -12.91 4.51
C GLY A 82 10.83 -12.52 4.85
N GLY A 83 10.46 -11.25 4.63
CA GLY A 83 9.22 -10.64 5.13
C GLY A 83 7.95 -11.07 4.39
N ALA A 84 7.63 -12.35 4.39
CA ALA A 84 6.46 -12.89 3.70
C ALA A 84 5.50 -13.63 4.64
N GLU A 85 5.88 -13.78 5.90
CA GLU A 85 5.08 -14.45 6.92
C GLU A 85 3.72 -13.76 7.16
N PRO A 86 3.63 -12.41 7.25
CA PRO A 86 2.33 -11.73 7.32
C PRO A 86 1.42 -12.04 6.12
N ALA A 87 1.97 -12.21 4.91
CA ALA A 87 1.18 -12.58 3.74
C ALA A 87 0.57 -13.98 3.90
N ARG A 88 1.33 -14.97 4.42
CA ARG A 88 0.81 -16.32 4.69
C ARG A 88 -0.29 -16.31 5.74
N ILE A 89 -0.09 -15.55 6.81
CA ILE A 89 -1.04 -15.42 7.92
C ILE A 89 -2.36 -14.84 7.41
N LEU A 90 -2.29 -13.73 6.66
CA LEU A 90 -3.47 -13.06 6.12
C LEU A 90 -4.23 -13.97 5.16
N LEU A 91 -3.55 -14.62 4.21
CA LEU A 91 -4.18 -15.53 3.26
C LEU A 91 -4.83 -16.74 3.97
N SER A 92 -4.13 -17.32 4.95
CA SER A 92 -4.68 -18.42 5.77
C SER A 92 -5.90 -17.99 6.59
N ALA A 93 -5.99 -16.70 6.93
CA ALA A 93 -7.12 -16.11 7.63
C ALA A 93 -8.25 -15.62 6.68
N GLY A 94 -8.15 -15.89 5.38
CA GLY A 94 -9.19 -15.54 4.39
C GLY A 94 -9.07 -14.14 3.80
N ALA A 95 -7.87 -13.55 3.82
CA ALA A 95 -7.61 -12.32 3.07
C ALA A 95 -7.81 -12.57 1.57
N ASP A 96 -8.57 -11.69 0.92
CA ASP A 96 -8.89 -11.76 -0.50
C ASP A 96 -7.78 -11.09 -1.33
N PRO A 97 -7.02 -11.85 -2.14
CA PRO A 97 -5.94 -11.32 -2.97
C PRO A 97 -6.45 -10.51 -4.17
N ASN A 98 -7.75 -10.57 -4.47
CA ASN A 98 -8.35 -9.92 -5.63
C ASN A 98 -8.94 -8.54 -5.31
N ILE A 99 -8.83 -8.08 -4.07
CA ILE A 99 -9.27 -6.74 -3.70
C ILE A 99 -8.41 -5.69 -4.41
N ARG A 100 -9.10 -4.85 -5.21
CA ARG A 100 -8.48 -3.78 -5.98
C ARG A 100 -8.39 -2.48 -5.18
N THR A 101 -7.33 -1.74 -5.45
CA THR A 101 -7.04 -0.45 -4.80
C THR A 101 -6.39 0.52 -5.79
N THR A 102 -6.47 1.81 -5.47
CA THR A 102 -5.81 2.87 -6.22
C THR A 102 -4.77 3.49 -5.30
N ILE A 103 -3.49 3.42 -5.65
CA ILE A 103 -2.42 3.92 -4.80
C ILE A 103 -1.41 4.75 -5.58
N ARG A 104 -0.90 5.78 -4.91
CA ARG A 104 0.29 6.52 -5.34
C ARG A 104 1.49 6.02 -4.53
N LYS A 105 2.58 5.70 -5.23
CA LYS A 105 3.86 5.36 -4.60
C LYS A 105 4.88 6.42 -4.99
N GLN A 106 5.36 7.15 -3.99
CA GLN A 106 6.43 8.12 -4.15
C GLN A 106 7.75 7.49 -3.71
N LEU A 107 8.72 7.46 -4.61
CA LEU A 107 10.09 7.08 -4.29
C LEU A 107 10.87 8.34 -3.96
N ARG A 108 11.23 8.55 -2.70
CA ARG A 108 12.05 9.70 -2.30
C ARG A 108 13.41 9.22 -1.82
N GLY A 109 14.49 9.72 -2.44
CA GLY A 109 15.85 9.57 -1.94
C GLY A 109 16.77 8.66 -2.77
N MET A 110 17.29 9.19 -3.87
CA MET A 110 18.61 8.80 -4.40
C MET A 110 19.36 10.02 -4.97
N GLY A 111 19.35 11.15 -4.26
CA GLY A 111 20.24 12.29 -4.55
C GLY A 111 19.88 13.20 -5.74
N ASP A 112 18.94 12.80 -6.60
CA ASP A 112 18.52 13.59 -7.76
C ASP A 112 17.06 14.04 -7.60
N ALA A 113 16.81 15.35 -7.46
CA ALA A 113 15.46 15.92 -7.34
C ALA A 113 14.56 15.62 -8.57
N GLU A 114 15.15 15.33 -9.73
CA GLU A 114 14.43 14.97 -10.95
C GLU A 114 13.92 13.51 -10.97
N LYS A 115 14.38 12.66 -10.05
CA LYS A 115 13.95 11.25 -9.92
C LYS A 115 12.90 11.03 -8.83
N GLU A 116 12.37 12.09 -8.23
CA GLU A 116 11.21 12.05 -7.31
C GLU A 116 9.90 11.78 -8.10
N ALA A 117 9.84 10.67 -8.83
CA ALA A 117 8.66 10.31 -9.60
C ALA A 117 7.59 9.71 -8.69
N VAL A 118 6.44 10.38 -8.61
CA VAL A 118 5.21 9.77 -8.09
C VAL A 118 4.70 8.83 -9.18
N ARG A 119 4.52 7.55 -8.84
CA ARG A 119 3.84 6.58 -9.71
C ARG A 119 2.46 6.32 -9.18
N GLU A 120 1.47 6.39 -10.05
CA GLU A 120 0.08 6.14 -9.72
C GLU A 120 -0.35 4.81 -10.32
N PHE A 121 -1.07 4.02 -9.51
CA PHE A 121 -1.62 2.74 -9.91
C PHE A 121 -3.10 2.79 -9.60
N HIS A 122 -3.93 2.63 -10.62
CA HIS A 122 -5.37 2.80 -10.52
C HIS A 122 -6.04 1.44 -10.63
N ASN A 123 -6.91 1.11 -9.67
CA ASN A 123 -7.73 -0.11 -9.66
C ASN A 123 -6.93 -1.41 -9.89
N VAL A 124 -5.84 -1.59 -9.14
CA VAL A 124 -4.92 -2.74 -9.28
C VAL A 124 -5.08 -3.73 -8.13
N THR A 125 -4.91 -5.02 -8.39
CA THR A 125 -4.68 -6.04 -7.35
C THR A 125 -3.23 -5.98 -6.83
N PRO A 126 -2.88 -6.62 -5.71
CA PRO A 126 -1.50 -6.67 -5.22
C PRO A 126 -0.52 -7.21 -6.27
N VAL A 127 -0.91 -8.25 -6.99
CA VAL A 127 -0.08 -8.89 -8.03
C VAL A 127 0.03 -8.01 -9.28
N GLU A 128 -1.07 -7.42 -9.74
CA GLU A 128 -1.04 -6.47 -10.87
C GLU A 128 -0.17 -5.25 -10.55
N PHE A 129 -0.28 -4.71 -9.34
CA PHE A 129 0.61 -3.66 -8.86
C PHE A 129 2.07 -4.07 -8.99
N ALA A 130 2.43 -5.24 -8.45
CA ALA A 130 3.79 -5.75 -8.50
C ALA A 130 4.32 -5.93 -9.93
N ARG A 131 3.51 -6.49 -10.83
CA ARG A 131 3.88 -6.70 -12.24
C ARG A 131 4.06 -5.39 -13.00
N ASN A 132 3.25 -4.38 -12.69
CA ASN A 132 3.35 -3.05 -13.28
C ASN A 132 4.49 -2.22 -12.67
N TYR A 133 5.08 -2.68 -11.56
CA TYR A 133 6.16 -2.00 -10.87
C TYR A 133 7.53 -2.46 -11.39
N GLN A 134 8.21 -1.59 -12.13
CA GLN A 134 9.45 -1.95 -12.85
C GLN A 134 10.68 -2.14 -11.94
N GLU A 135 10.62 -1.68 -10.70
CA GLU A 135 11.78 -1.66 -9.80
C GLU A 135 11.65 -2.76 -8.72
N ALA A 136 12.07 -3.98 -9.08
CA ALA A 136 11.93 -5.19 -8.26
C ALA A 136 12.53 -5.07 -6.83
N GLY A 137 13.52 -4.21 -6.61
CA GLY A 137 14.13 -4.00 -5.29
C GLY A 137 13.24 -3.28 -4.27
N TRP A 138 12.08 -2.75 -4.70
CA TRP A 138 11.16 -1.98 -3.86
C TRP A 138 9.80 -2.65 -3.66
N ILE A 139 9.67 -3.90 -4.07
CA ILE A 139 8.49 -4.74 -3.85
C ILE A 139 8.93 -6.02 -3.15
N ASN A 140 7.98 -6.69 -2.50
CA ASN A 140 8.25 -7.92 -1.79
C ASN A 140 8.04 -9.15 -2.68
N ASP A 141 9.08 -9.57 -3.38
CA ASP A 141 9.06 -10.72 -4.29
C ASP A 141 8.54 -12.01 -3.63
N GLN A 142 8.81 -12.19 -2.33
CA GLN A 142 8.35 -13.38 -1.62
C GLN A 142 6.84 -13.33 -1.35
N ALA A 143 6.30 -12.20 -0.90
CA ALA A 143 4.86 -12.05 -0.74
C ALA A 143 4.12 -12.20 -2.08
N ILE A 144 4.66 -11.63 -3.17
CA ILE A 144 4.06 -11.76 -4.51
C ILE A 144 3.92 -13.24 -4.89
N ARG A 145 4.98 -14.04 -4.76
CA ARG A 145 4.93 -15.47 -5.07
C ARG A 145 3.89 -16.22 -4.24
N ILE A 146 3.72 -15.86 -2.97
CA ILE A 146 2.73 -16.50 -2.09
C ILE A 146 1.31 -16.13 -2.54
N VAL A 147 1.07 -14.85 -2.83
CA VAL A 147 -0.23 -14.37 -3.31
C VAL A 147 -0.59 -15.03 -4.65
N GLU A 148 0.37 -15.09 -5.58
CA GLU A 148 0.18 -15.75 -6.88
C GLU A 148 -0.10 -17.25 -6.73
N GLN A 149 0.58 -17.95 -5.82
CA GLN A 149 0.31 -19.36 -5.57
C GLN A 149 -1.10 -19.57 -5.02
N PHE A 150 -1.55 -18.69 -4.13
CA PHE A 150 -2.86 -18.80 -3.49
C PHE A 150 -4.02 -18.54 -4.48
N ASP A 151 -3.88 -17.54 -5.35
CA ASP A 151 -4.86 -17.21 -6.39
C ASP A 151 -5.05 -18.37 -7.39
N ASN A 152 -3.97 -19.06 -7.75
CA ASN A 152 -4.02 -20.24 -8.63
C ASN A 152 -4.64 -21.48 -8.00
N THR A 153 -4.73 -21.57 -6.67
CA THR A 153 -5.34 -22.71 -5.96
C THR A 153 -6.83 -22.54 -5.66
N GLY A 154 -7.38 -21.34 -5.88
CA GLY A 154 -8.77 -20.98 -5.57
C GLY A 154 -9.73 -20.93 -6.77
N SER A 155 -9.27 -21.29 -7.99
CA SER A 155 -10.09 -21.41 -9.21
C SER A 155 -10.54 -22.83 -9.49
#